data_AF-A0A956E1Z7-F1
#
_entry.id   AF-A0A956E1Z7-F1
#
_cell.length_a   1.000
_cell.length_b   1.000
_cell.length_c   1.000
_cell.angle_alpha   90.00
_cell.angle_beta   90.00
_cell.angle_gamma   90.00
#
_symmetry.space_group_name_H-M   'P 1'
#
loop_
_entity.id
_entity.type
_entity.pdbx_description
1 polymer ?
#
loop_
_entity_poly.entity_id
_entity_poly.type
_entity_poly.pdbx_seq_one_letter_code
_entity_poly.pdbx_strand_id
1 'polypeptide(L)'
;MIEAPFLTLPEVRQEVERIFRRDHRSQLVALYGRGEASDFELSGHRWRVVPTRCELDLREQLPRPEEKRSEGSVFLIDWAADVLPLDVACRLAGGRLYHVARDARLAALFGARQVEQGLAGSALAKLFLAGAVAQPRKVQGLQLTHRAAWTSLLEARLRLPETALASPGALLAWAASSDGGPTFLRQAESDDLWRNVRRELSEWLRATVGDAAGVVWQAWELGLAVRLLEVLPLLAAARAADDAFVAGQLAGQLAAWLPNLSAPVRSVEGVLVEESSLDAALPTERGPLLATLERSQALAESAGLVSLTMASGRLPGGHRARERDLGGAAQAFLDQPSPERAAAVVEALGHLEAHALDTHLRPDDHRTARRNVARIALWLANREASAPPGTRWQPAVDLARRYAEEGGYVEWARQQLRGLRGADEALLSAARNLELEAARVQRDDHRTFAEAYVSWVEAGKPSGAATPIEDLGKQVLVPFLKGGDRRRLLVVLMDGMSHAAAVQVLTRLSSARRWGPIAWRRDGWHGVLPLPPVLAVAPTLTEISRG
;
A
#
# COMPACT_ATOMS: atom_id res chain seq x y z
N MET A 1 -26.59 29.03 -35.71
CA MET A 1 -27.56 28.04 -36.23
C MET A 1 -27.33 26.77 -35.44
N ILE A 2 -28.30 26.31 -34.63
CA ILE A 2 -28.12 25.10 -33.82
C ILE A 2 -28.24 23.92 -34.80
N GLU A 3 -27.17 23.15 -34.96
CA GLU A 3 -27.19 21.95 -35.78
C GLU A 3 -28.16 20.93 -35.18
N ALA A 4 -29.02 20.34 -36.01
CA ALA A 4 -30.05 19.41 -35.54
C ALA A 4 -29.39 18.16 -34.89
N PRO A 5 -29.90 17.70 -33.73
CA PRO A 5 -29.32 16.57 -33.01
C PRO A 5 -29.47 15.28 -33.80
N PHE A 6 -28.47 14.40 -33.79
CA PHE A 6 -28.63 13.03 -34.28
C PHE A 6 -29.40 12.19 -33.24
N LEU A 7 -30.53 11.62 -33.65
CA LEU A 7 -31.42 10.80 -32.84
C LEU A 7 -31.21 9.32 -33.20
N THR A 8 -30.84 8.55 -32.19
CA THR A 8 -30.71 7.09 -32.27
C THR A 8 -32.09 6.43 -32.22
N LEU A 9 -32.22 5.22 -32.75
CA LEU A 9 -33.48 4.46 -32.73
C LEU A 9 -34.07 4.30 -31.31
N PRO A 10 -33.29 4.03 -30.24
CA PRO A 10 -33.81 4.00 -28.87
C PRO A 10 -34.40 5.35 -28.40
N GLU A 11 -33.75 6.48 -28.71
CA GLU A 11 -34.26 7.82 -28.38
C GLU A 11 -35.58 8.10 -29.12
N VAL A 12 -35.64 7.77 -30.40
CA VAL A 12 -36.86 7.89 -31.22
C VAL A 12 -37.99 7.05 -30.62
N ARG A 13 -37.73 5.78 -30.31
CA ARG A 13 -38.73 4.87 -29.72
C ARG A 13 -39.27 5.40 -28.39
N GLN A 14 -38.39 5.85 -27.50
CA GLN A 14 -38.78 6.37 -26.18
C GLN A 14 -39.64 7.64 -26.32
N GLU A 15 -39.32 8.51 -27.27
CA GLU A 15 -40.06 9.73 -27.50
C GLU A 15 -41.45 9.45 -28.10
N VAL A 16 -41.55 8.51 -29.04
CA VAL A 16 -42.84 8.03 -29.56
C VAL A 16 -43.69 7.44 -28.43
N GLU A 17 -43.11 6.58 -27.59
CA GLU A 17 -43.81 6.03 -26.42
C GLU A 17 -44.33 7.14 -25.51
N ARG A 18 -43.54 8.18 -25.26
CA ARG A 18 -43.93 9.34 -24.43
C ARG A 18 -45.09 10.11 -25.04
N ILE A 19 -45.04 10.40 -26.35
CA ILE A 19 -46.06 11.17 -27.07
C ILE A 19 -47.38 10.40 -27.09
N PHE A 20 -47.34 9.11 -27.39
CA PHE A 20 -48.51 8.24 -27.50
C PHE A 20 -48.98 7.62 -26.18
N ARG A 21 -48.52 8.12 -25.02
CA ARG A 21 -49.20 7.88 -23.72
C ARG A 21 -50.61 8.45 -23.68
N ARG A 22 -50.91 9.42 -24.56
CA ARG A 22 -52.23 10.00 -24.76
C ARG A 22 -52.72 9.59 -26.14
N ASP A 23 -54.02 9.45 -26.28
CA ASP A 23 -54.61 9.16 -27.59
C ASP A 23 -54.45 10.35 -28.54
N HIS A 24 -53.98 10.07 -29.75
CA HIS A 24 -53.84 11.04 -30.84
C HIS A 24 -54.68 10.62 -32.04
N ARG A 25 -55.14 11.60 -32.82
CA ARG A 25 -55.97 11.36 -34.02
C ARG A 25 -55.19 10.71 -35.17
N SER A 26 -53.86 10.82 -35.18
CA SER A 26 -53.00 10.23 -36.20
C SER A 26 -51.80 9.52 -35.56
N GLN A 27 -51.32 8.46 -36.21
CA GLN A 27 -50.08 7.75 -35.85
C GLN A 27 -48.86 8.32 -36.60
N LEU A 28 -48.87 9.63 -36.88
CA LEU A 28 -47.81 10.35 -37.58
C LEU A 28 -47.20 11.35 -36.62
N VAL A 29 -45.87 11.38 -36.47
CA VAL A 29 -45.19 12.30 -35.55
C VAL A 29 -43.95 12.88 -36.21
N ALA A 30 -43.65 14.13 -35.92
CA ALA A 30 -42.43 14.80 -36.38
C ALA A 30 -41.51 15.08 -35.19
N LEU A 31 -40.25 14.66 -35.29
CA LEU A 31 -39.19 14.94 -34.32
C LEU A 31 -38.14 15.85 -34.94
N TYR A 32 -37.69 16.85 -34.19
CA TYR A 32 -36.57 17.68 -34.59
C TYR A 32 -35.24 16.93 -34.39
N GLY A 33 -34.56 16.61 -35.47
CA GLY A 33 -33.31 15.86 -35.45
C GLY A 33 -32.96 15.20 -36.78
N ARG A 34 -31.75 14.66 -36.84
CA ARG A 34 -31.22 13.79 -37.90
C ARG A 34 -31.25 12.35 -37.43
N GLY A 35 -31.18 11.38 -38.33
CA GLY A 35 -31.10 9.97 -37.95
C GLY A 35 -31.16 9.06 -39.18
N GLU A 36 -31.11 7.76 -38.95
CA GLU A 36 -31.18 6.75 -40.00
C GLU A 36 -32.60 6.21 -40.15
N ALA A 37 -32.97 5.88 -41.40
CA ALA A 37 -34.22 5.20 -41.69
C ALA A 37 -34.19 3.81 -41.03
N SER A 38 -35.23 3.51 -40.25
CA SER A 38 -35.30 2.31 -39.44
C SER A 38 -36.75 1.96 -39.09
N ASP A 39 -37.01 0.71 -38.74
CA ASP A 39 -38.32 0.25 -38.27
C ASP A 39 -38.21 -0.24 -36.82
N PHE A 40 -39.27 -0.06 -36.03
CA PHE A 40 -39.38 -0.65 -34.69
C PHE A 40 -40.83 -1.00 -34.33
N GLU A 41 -40.99 -1.84 -33.31
CA GLU A 41 -42.29 -2.19 -32.75
C GLU A 41 -42.46 -1.56 -31.36
N LEU A 42 -43.64 -0.99 -31.11
CA LEU A 42 -44.03 -0.39 -29.84
C LEU A 42 -45.50 -0.69 -29.56
N SER A 43 -45.78 -1.35 -28.42
CA SER A 43 -47.14 -1.71 -27.99
C SER A 43 -47.94 -2.49 -29.03
N GLY A 44 -47.30 -3.41 -29.77
CA GLY A 44 -47.94 -4.20 -30.83
C GLY A 44 -48.17 -3.46 -32.16
N HIS A 45 -47.69 -2.21 -32.28
CA HIS A 45 -47.77 -1.41 -33.49
C HIS A 45 -46.39 -1.22 -34.11
N ARG A 46 -46.32 -1.33 -35.45
CA ARG A 46 -45.09 -1.09 -36.22
C ARG A 46 -44.94 0.40 -36.55
N TRP A 47 -43.74 0.92 -36.34
CA TRP A 47 -43.36 2.30 -36.59
C TRP A 47 -42.19 2.36 -37.56
N ARG A 48 -42.27 3.28 -38.53
CA ARG A 48 -41.19 3.59 -39.46
C ARG A 48 -40.58 4.95 -39.16
N VAL A 49 -39.27 5.03 -39.02
CA VAL A 49 -38.49 6.25 -38.90
C VAL A 49 -38.07 6.71 -40.30
N VAL A 50 -38.40 7.94 -40.66
CA VAL A 50 -38.20 8.49 -42.00
C VAL A 50 -37.44 9.82 -41.90
N PRO A 51 -36.15 9.84 -42.23
CA PRO A 51 -35.38 11.08 -42.33
C PRO A 51 -35.86 11.91 -43.52
N THR A 52 -36.06 13.21 -43.31
CA THR A 52 -36.49 14.15 -44.36
C THR A 52 -35.39 15.15 -44.65
N ARG A 53 -35.19 15.49 -45.93
CA ARG A 53 -34.13 16.42 -46.38
C ARG A 53 -34.60 17.86 -46.51
N CYS A 54 -35.89 18.05 -46.79
CA CYS A 54 -36.51 19.36 -46.95
C CYS A 54 -38.03 19.26 -46.81
N GLU A 55 -38.70 20.41 -46.86
CA GLU A 55 -40.16 20.50 -46.77
C GLU A 55 -40.90 19.72 -47.86
N LEU A 56 -40.37 19.73 -49.09
CA LEU A 56 -40.96 19.01 -50.21
C LEU A 56 -40.89 17.49 -50.00
N ASP A 57 -39.73 17.00 -49.57
CA ASP A 57 -39.50 15.58 -49.26
C ASP A 57 -40.43 15.09 -48.15
N LEU A 58 -40.63 15.89 -47.09
CA LEU A 58 -41.62 15.58 -46.06
C LEU A 58 -43.04 15.44 -46.64
N ARG A 59 -43.46 16.34 -47.54
CA ARG A 59 -44.80 16.26 -48.16
C ARG A 59 -44.97 15.02 -49.03
N GLU A 60 -43.94 14.63 -49.76
CA GLU A 60 -43.95 13.42 -50.60
C GLU A 60 -44.06 12.14 -49.77
N GLN A 61 -43.44 12.12 -48.59
CA GLN A 61 -43.44 10.96 -47.70
C GLN A 61 -44.69 10.88 -46.80
N LEU A 62 -45.44 11.97 -46.64
CA LEU A 62 -46.65 12.00 -45.82
C LEU A 62 -47.83 11.28 -46.50
N PRO A 63 -48.46 10.28 -45.86
CA PRO A 63 -49.52 9.46 -46.46
C PRO A 63 -50.79 10.25 -46.74
N ARG A 64 -51.39 10.11 -47.93
CA ARG A 64 -52.53 10.95 -48.37
C ARG A 64 -53.68 10.92 -47.33
N PRO A 65 -54.49 12.00 -47.18
CA PRO A 65 -55.51 12.08 -46.13
C PRO A 65 -56.50 10.89 -46.06
N GLU A 66 -56.73 10.20 -47.18
CA GLU A 66 -57.64 9.06 -47.30
C GLU A 66 -56.94 7.69 -47.16
N GLU A 67 -55.61 7.67 -47.06
CA GLU A 67 -54.79 6.45 -46.98
C GLU A 67 -54.78 5.88 -45.56
N LYS A 68 -55.54 4.81 -45.33
CA LYS A 68 -55.51 4.07 -44.06
C LYS A 68 -54.22 3.24 -43.97
N ARG A 69 -53.33 3.60 -43.06
CA ARG A 69 -52.15 2.78 -42.73
C ARG A 69 -52.34 2.03 -41.43
N SER A 70 -51.84 0.79 -41.41
CA SER A 70 -51.71 -0.05 -40.21
C SER A 70 -50.42 0.22 -39.43
N GLU A 71 -49.53 1.06 -39.95
CA GLU A 71 -48.21 1.39 -39.39
C GLU A 71 -48.11 2.89 -39.08
N GLY A 72 -47.45 3.22 -37.97
CA GLY A 72 -47.11 4.60 -37.61
C GLY A 72 -45.85 5.11 -38.32
N SER A 73 -45.67 6.42 -38.40
CA SER A 73 -44.48 7.04 -39.01
C SER A 73 -43.91 8.16 -38.15
N VAL A 74 -42.58 8.17 -38.02
CA VAL A 74 -41.80 9.20 -37.34
C VAL A 74 -40.95 9.93 -38.37
N PHE A 75 -41.27 11.19 -38.63
CA PHE A 75 -40.49 12.02 -39.54
C PHE A 75 -39.40 12.75 -38.77
N LEU A 76 -38.13 12.60 -39.19
CA LEU A 76 -37.00 13.34 -38.64
C LEU A 76 -36.77 14.60 -39.48
N ILE A 77 -36.86 15.76 -38.85
CA ILE A 77 -36.80 17.08 -39.49
C ILE A 77 -35.60 17.84 -38.93
N ASP A 78 -34.64 18.20 -39.78
CA ASP A 78 -33.44 18.97 -39.42
C ASP A 78 -33.40 20.38 -40.02
N TRP A 79 -34.30 20.68 -40.96
CA TRP A 79 -34.35 21.92 -41.74
C TRP A 79 -35.34 22.97 -41.23
N ALA A 80 -36.27 22.61 -40.33
CA ALA A 80 -37.18 23.54 -39.68
C ALA A 80 -37.00 23.51 -38.16
N ALA A 81 -36.82 24.69 -37.54
CA ALA A 81 -36.53 24.79 -36.11
C ALA A 81 -37.79 24.71 -35.24
N ASP A 82 -38.90 25.39 -35.58
CA ASP A 82 -40.02 25.53 -34.64
C ASP A 82 -41.42 25.45 -35.28
N VAL A 83 -41.58 25.86 -36.54
CA VAL A 83 -42.90 25.99 -37.18
C VAL A 83 -42.96 25.12 -38.43
N LEU A 84 -43.97 24.23 -38.48
CA LEU A 84 -44.31 23.47 -39.66
C LEU A 84 -45.45 24.16 -40.43
N PRO A 85 -45.48 24.07 -41.77
CA PRO A 85 -46.62 24.51 -42.56
C PRO A 85 -47.95 23.90 -42.06
N LEU A 86 -49.04 24.67 -42.12
CA LEU A 86 -50.33 24.28 -41.54
C LEU A 86 -50.86 22.96 -42.13
N ASP A 87 -50.67 22.75 -43.44
CA ASP A 87 -51.07 21.53 -44.15
C ASP A 87 -50.35 20.27 -43.64
N VAL A 88 -49.10 20.42 -43.20
CA VAL A 88 -48.29 19.37 -42.58
C VAL A 88 -48.68 19.20 -41.12
N ALA A 89 -48.74 20.31 -40.37
CA ALA A 89 -49.06 20.32 -38.94
C ALA A 89 -50.41 19.63 -38.66
N CYS A 90 -51.47 19.93 -39.42
CA CYS A 90 -52.78 19.32 -39.20
C CYS A 90 -52.83 17.79 -39.34
N ARG A 91 -51.81 17.15 -39.95
CA ARG A 91 -51.74 15.69 -40.16
C ARG A 91 -50.93 14.98 -39.07
N LEU A 92 -50.12 15.70 -38.30
CA LEU A 92 -49.24 15.15 -37.27
C LEU A 92 -49.92 15.08 -35.90
N ALA A 93 -49.48 14.15 -35.05
CA ALA A 93 -49.94 13.96 -33.68
C ALA A 93 -49.66 15.22 -32.86
N GLY A 94 -50.72 15.92 -32.42
CA GLY A 94 -50.61 17.20 -31.72
C GLY A 94 -50.14 18.38 -32.58
N GLY A 95 -50.05 18.19 -33.89
CA GLY A 95 -49.79 19.21 -34.90
C GLY A 95 -48.57 20.11 -34.71
N ARG A 96 -47.49 19.55 -34.19
CA ARG A 96 -46.25 20.28 -33.92
C ARG A 96 -45.01 19.42 -34.17
N LEU A 97 -43.88 20.10 -34.29
CA LEU A 97 -42.57 19.50 -34.22
C LEU A 97 -42.19 19.25 -32.75
N TYR A 98 -41.81 18.01 -32.41
CA TYR A 98 -41.38 17.68 -31.05
C TYR A 98 -39.85 17.74 -30.95
N HIS A 99 -39.35 18.44 -29.94
CA HIS A 99 -37.93 18.44 -29.62
C HIS A 99 -37.65 17.39 -28.55
N VAL A 100 -36.71 16.49 -28.84
CA VAL A 100 -36.24 15.54 -27.84
C VAL A 100 -35.38 16.30 -26.83
N ALA A 101 -35.84 16.36 -25.58
CA ALA A 101 -35.15 17.07 -24.51
C ALA A 101 -33.73 16.50 -24.30
N ARG A 102 -32.73 17.37 -24.11
CA ARG A 102 -31.34 16.95 -23.87
C ARG A 102 -31.22 15.99 -22.69
N ASP A 103 -31.97 16.26 -21.63
CA ASP A 103 -32.05 15.43 -20.43
C ASP A 103 -32.56 14.02 -20.75
N ALA A 104 -33.57 13.89 -21.61
CA ALA A 104 -34.10 12.60 -22.01
C ALA A 104 -33.08 11.81 -22.85
N ARG A 105 -32.40 12.48 -23.78
CA ARG A 105 -31.32 11.90 -24.59
C ARG A 105 -30.16 11.41 -23.74
N LEU A 106 -29.70 12.25 -22.81
CA LEU A 106 -28.63 11.91 -21.90
C LEU A 106 -29.05 10.76 -20.95
N ALA A 107 -30.27 10.77 -20.43
CA ALA A 107 -30.80 9.66 -19.64
C ALA A 107 -30.78 8.35 -20.42
N ALA A 108 -31.21 8.37 -21.68
CA ALA A 108 -31.25 7.18 -22.55
C ALA A 108 -29.85 6.59 -22.77
N LEU A 109 -28.83 7.42 -23.00
CA LEU A 109 -27.44 6.98 -23.17
C LEU A 109 -26.93 6.18 -21.97
N PHE A 110 -27.30 6.58 -20.76
CA PHE A 110 -26.88 5.95 -19.52
C PHE A 110 -27.87 4.90 -18.98
N GLY A 111 -29.00 4.68 -19.65
CA GLY A 111 -30.08 3.80 -19.15
C GLY A 111 -30.80 4.33 -17.92
N ALA A 112 -30.75 5.65 -17.67
CA ALA A 112 -31.46 6.32 -16.59
C ALA A 112 -32.88 6.74 -17.00
N ARG A 113 -33.72 7.13 -16.03
CA ARG A 113 -35.04 7.76 -16.28
C ARG A 113 -35.01 9.27 -16.10
N GLN A 114 -34.11 9.78 -15.26
CA GLN A 114 -33.98 11.20 -14.92
C GLN A 114 -32.52 11.64 -14.99
N VAL A 115 -32.30 12.93 -15.13
CA VAL A 115 -30.99 13.58 -15.12
C VAL A 115 -30.96 14.58 -13.97
N GLU A 116 -29.84 14.65 -13.25
CA GLU A 116 -29.62 15.66 -12.22
C GLU A 116 -29.70 17.08 -12.80
N GLN A 117 -30.27 18.01 -12.03
CA GLN A 117 -30.43 19.39 -12.47
C GLN A 117 -29.08 20.02 -12.85
N GLY A 118 -29.03 20.70 -14.00
CA GLY A 118 -27.81 21.35 -14.49
C GLY A 118 -26.91 20.45 -15.35
N LEU A 119 -26.97 19.12 -15.20
CA LEU A 119 -26.08 18.21 -15.93
C LEU A 119 -26.27 18.32 -17.45
N ALA A 120 -27.50 18.39 -17.95
CA ALA A 120 -27.76 18.50 -19.39
C ALA A 120 -27.27 19.80 -20.05
N GLY A 121 -26.97 20.84 -19.24
CA GLY A 121 -26.38 22.09 -19.71
C GLY A 121 -24.85 22.06 -19.81
N SER A 122 -24.20 21.10 -19.13
CA SER A 122 -22.73 20.98 -19.01
C SER A 122 -22.04 20.67 -20.34
N ALA A 123 -20.75 21.00 -20.42
CA ALA A 123 -19.89 20.56 -21.50
C ALA A 123 -19.73 19.03 -21.52
N LEU A 124 -19.74 18.40 -20.35
CA LEU A 124 -19.76 16.93 -20.23
C LEU A 124 -20.95 16.30 -20.96
N ALA A 125 -22.16 16.81 -20.76
CA ALA A 125 -23.35 16.29 -21.44
C ALA A 125 -23.27 16.50 -22.96
N LYS A 126 -22.76 17.65 -23.41
CA LYS A 126 -22.53 17.92 -24.84
C LYS A 126 -21.52 16.92 -25.43
N LEU A 127 -20.46 16.58 -24.69
CA LEU A 127 -19.46 15.59 -25.10
C LEU A 127 -20.07 14.20 -25.33
N PHE A 128 -20.91 13.72 -24.40
CA PHE A 128 -21.61 12.45 -24.56
C PHE A 128 -22.61 12.47 -25.72
N LEU A 129 -23.39 13.54 -25.86
CA LEU A 129 -24.38 13.69 -26.93
C LEU A 129 -23.74 13.86 -28.32
N ALA A 130 -22.49 14.31 -28.39
CA ALA A 130 -21.70 14.37 -29.61
C ALA A 130 -21.10 13.01 -30.02
N GLY A 131 -21.28 11.96 -29.20
CA GLY A 131 -20.72 10.63 -29.48
C GLY A 131 -19.20 10.55 -29.31
N ALA A 132 -18.57 11.54 -28.67
CA ALA A 132 -17.12 11.57 -28.47
C ALA A 132 -16.62 10.55 -27.43
N VAL A 133 -17.53 9.94 -26.68
CA VAL A 133 -17.25 8.87 -25.70
C VAL A 133 -17.98 7.61 -26.12
N ALA A 134 -17.23 6.54 -26.39
CA ALA A 134 -17.81 5.27 -26.77
C ALA A 134 -18.55 4.63 -25.58
N GLN A 135 -19.84 4.32 -25.79
CA GLN A 135 -20.73 3.55 -24.90
C GLN A 135 -20.54 3.83 -23.40
N PRO A 136 -21.23 4.85 -22.84
CA PRO A 136 -21.15 5.13 -21.41
C PRO A 136 -21.65 3.94 -20.58
N ARG A 137 -21.07 3.79 -19.38
CA ARG A 137 -21.48 2.76 -18.43
C ARG A 137 -22.91 3.05 -17.98
N LYS A 138 -23.79 2.04 -18.05
CA LYS A 138 -25.16 2.16 -17.54
C LYS A 138 -25.15 2.43 -16.04
N VAL A 139 -25.99 3.36 -15.59
CA VAL A 139 -26.10 3.69 -14.16
C VAL A 139 -26.88 2.63 -13.39
N GLN A 140 -26.46 2.37 -12.15
CA GLN A 140 -27.20 1.53 -11.19
C GLN A 140 -28.23 2.40 -10.44
N GLY A 141 -29.24 2.90 -11.14
CA GLY A 141 -30.24 3.78 -10.54
C GLY A 141 -31.20 4.41 -11.54
N LEU A 142 -32.20 5.13 -11.04
CA LEU A 142 -33.19 5.83 -11.88
C LEU A 142 -32.72 7.21 -12.37
N GLN A 143 -31.70 7.79 -11.75
CA GLN A 143 -31.20 9.13 -12.05
C GLN A 143 -29.72 9.10 -12.41
N LEU A 144 -29.35 9.78 -13.49
CA LEU A 144 -27.97 10.07 -13.85
C LEU A 144 -27.48 11.29 -13.08
N THR A 145 -26.40 11.11 -12.31
CA THR A 145 -25.75 12.18 -11.53
C THR A 145 -24.49 12.70 -12.22
N HIS A 146 -24.06 13.90 -11.85
CA HIS A 146 -22.77 14.46 -12.28
C HIS A 146 -21.62 13.51 -11.97
N ARG A 147 -21.60 12.94 -10.75
CA ARG A 147 -20.58 11.97 -10.34
C ARG A 147 -20.55 10.76 -11.28
N ALA A 148 -21.70 10.13 -11.55
CA ALA A 148 -21.76 8.96 -12.42
C ALA A 148 -21.32 9.27 -13.86
N ALA A 149 -21.70 10.43 -14.40
CA ALA A 149 -21.29 10.86 -15.73
C ALA A 149 -19.78 11.11 -15.82
N TRP A 150 -19.18 11.79 -14.83
CA TRP A 150 -17.74 12.02 -14.77
C TRP A 150 -16.95 10.73 -14.60
N THR A 151 -17.34 9.88 -13.65
CA THR A 151 -16.70 8.56 -13.45
C THR A 151 -16.75 7.73 -14.74
N SER A 152 -17.87 7.72 -15.45
CA SER A 152 -17.97 7.02 -16.73
C SER A 152 -17.04 7.60 -17.80
N LEU A 153 -16.87 8.93 -17.88
CA LEU A 153 -15.93 9.54 -18.82
C LEU A 153 -14.48 9.16 -18.47
N LEU A 154 -14.11 9.33 -17.19
CA LEU A 154 -12.76 9.10 -16.70
C LEU A 154 -12.35 7.63 -16.83
N GLU A 155 -13.26 6.69 -16.55
CA GLU A 155 -13.05 5.26 -16.74
C GLU A 155 -12.90 4.91 -18.23
N ALA A 156 -13.85 5.35 -19.07
CA ALA A 156 -13.87 4.99 -20.50
C ALA A 156 -12.70 5.60 -21.29
N ARG A 157 -12.33 6.85 -20.99
CA ARG A 157 -11.35 7.59 -21.79
C ARG A 157 -9.94 7.52 -21.22
N LEU A 158 -9.80 7.53 -19.90
CA LEU A 158 -8.52 7.68 -19.21
C LEU A 158 -8.16 6.45 -18.37
N ARG A 159 -9.04 5.44 -18.28
CA ARG A 159 -8.85 4.26 -17.45
C ARG A 159 -8.59 4.63 -15.98
N LEU A 160 -9.21 5.71 -15.50
CA LEU A 160 -9.12 6.15 -14.12
C LEU A 160 -10.14 5.36 -13.30
N PRO A 161 -9.71 4.50 -12.35
CA PRO A 161 -10.63 3.74 -11.51
C PRO A 161 -11.26 4.65 -10.45
N GLU A 162 -12.51 4.37 -10.04
CA GLU A 162 -13.20 5.17 -9.03
C GLU A 162 -12.42 5.26 -7.71
N THR A 163 -11.65 4.24 -7.36
CA THR A 163 -10.77 4.23 -6.18
C THR A 163 -9.70 5.31 -6.21
N ALA A 164 -9.26 5.76 -7.38
CA ALA A 164 -8.31 6.87 -7.51
C ALA A 164 -8.93 8.22 -7.11
N LEU A 165 -10.26 8.32 -7.00
CA LEU A 165 -10.96 9.52 -6.55
C LEU A 165 -11.21 9.55 -5.04
N ALA A 166 -10.71 8.56 -4.29
CA ALA A 166 -10.91 8.49 -2.84
C ALA A 166 -10.11 9.53 -2.06
N SER A 167 -8.92 9.91 -2.56
CA SER A 167 -8.05 10.91 -1.95
C SER A 167 -7.12 11.54 -2.99
N PRO A 168 -6.52 12.72 -2.71
CA PRO A 168 -5.49 13.31 -3.56
C PRO A 168 -4.28 12.37 -3.76
N GLY A 169 -3.93 11.58 -2.74
CA GLY A 169 -2.87 10.58 -2.81
C GLY A 169 -3.17 9.46 -3.81
N ALA A 170 -4.36 8.87 -3.72
CA ALA A 170 -4.79 7.82 -4.66
C ALA A 170 -4.85 8.34 -6.11
N LEU A 171 -5.28 9.59 -6.31
CA LEU A 171 -5.27 10.23 -7.60
C LEU A 171 -3.84 10.41 -8.14
N LEU A 172 -2.90 10.80 -7.28
CA LEU A 172 -1.50 10.96 -7.65
C LEU A 172 -0.84 9.62 -8.01
N ALA A 173 -1.14 8.55 -7.28
CA ALA A 173 -0.65 7.21 -7.61
C ALA A 173 -1.10 6.78 -9.02
N TRP A 174 -2.38 6.98 -9.35
CA TRP A 174 -2.89 6.75 -10.70
C TRP A 174 -2.19 7.66 -11.72
N ALA A 175 -2.10 8.96 -11.45
CA ALA A 175 -1.50 9.95 -12.34
C ALA A 175 -0.03 9.64 -12.65
N ALA A 176 0.74 9.17 -11.68
CA ALA A 176 2.15 8.79 -11.87
C ALA A 176 2.32 7.53 -12.74
N SER A 177 1.29 6.69 -12.84
CA SER A 177 1.27 5.49 -13.70
C SER A 177 0.67 5.73 -15.09
N SER A 178 0.10 6.92 -15.34
CA SER A 178 -0.64 7.25 -16.55
C SER A 178 0.13 8.27 -17.41
N ASP A 179 0.35 7.96 -18.68
CA ASP A 179 1.06 8.80 -19.65
C ASP A 179 0.13 9.68 -20.51
N GLY A 180 -1.19 9.57 -20.30
CA GLY A 180 -2.20 10.21 -21.15
C GLY A 180 -2.32 11.73 -21.02
N GLY A 181 -1.74 12.34 -19.98
CA GLY A 181 -1.96 13.74 -19.61
C GLY A 181 -1.62 14.76 -20.70
N PRO A 182 -0.39 14.75 -21.27
CA PRO A 182 -0.02 15.67 -22.34
C PRO A 182 -0.88 15.52 -23.61
N THR A 183 -1.38 14.32 -23.88
CA THR A 183 -2.29 14.07 -25.01
C THR A 183 -3.68 14.62 -24.74
N PHE A 184 -4.20 14.45 -23.51
CA PHE A 184 -5.45 15.06 -23.09
C PHE A 184 -5.38 16.60 -23.15
N LEU A 185 -4.29 17.20 -22.67
CA LEU A 185 -4.10 18.65 -22.71
C LEU A 185 -4.09 19.19 -24.15
N ARG A 186 -3.33 18.57 -25.06
CA ARG A 186 -3.32 18.95 -26.48
C ARG A 186 -4.71 18.87 -27.11
N GLN A 187 -5.49 17.84 -26.79
CA GLN A 187 -6.86 17.70 -27.27
C GLN A 187 -7.74 18.85 -26.77
N ALA A 188 -7.66 19.18 -25.48
CA ALA A 188 -8.39 20.29 -24.87
C ALA A 188 -7.98 21.67 -25.40
N GLU A 189 -6.74 21.83 -25.86
CA GLU A 189 -6.30 23.07 -26.51
C GLU A 189 -6.85 23.20 -27.93
N SER A 190 -6.93 22.09 -28.68
CA SER A 190 -7.39 22.07 -30.07
C SER A 190 -8.91 22.15 -30.28
N ASP A 191 -9.71 21.79 -29.28
CA ASP A 191 -11.16 21.67 -29.41
C ASP A 191 -11.88 22.42 -28.27
N ASP A 192 -12.74 23.37 -28.63
CA ASP A 192 -13.49 24.22 -27.71
C ASP A 192 -14.38 23.41 -26.75
N LEU A 193 -14.96 22.30 -27.20
CA LEU A 193 -15.76 21.41 -26.36
C LEU A 193 -14.89 20.75 -25.31
N TRP A 194 -13.74 20.20 -25.71
CA TRP A 194 -12.77 19.60 -24.77
C TRP A 194 -12.16 20.64 -23.83
N ARG A 195 -11.96 21.88 -24.27
CA ARG A 195 -11.52 22.98 -23.39
C ARG A 195 -12.52 23.26 -22.28
N ASN A 196 -13.81 23.28 -22.61
CA ASN A 196 -14.88 23.46 -21.63
C ASN A 196 -15.00 22.25 -20.69
N VAL A 197 -14.90 21.02 -21.23
CA VAL A 197 -14.89 19.78 -20.43
C VAL A 197 -13.71 19.79 -19.44
N ARG A 198 -12.51 20.18 -19.87
CA ARG A 198 -11.34 20.29 -18.99
C ARG A 198 -11.57 21.26 -17.83
N ARG A 199 -12.17 22.44 -18.09
CA ARG A 199 -12.49 23.42 -17.04
C ARG A 199 -13.48 22.84 -16.03
N GLU A 200 -14.60 22.30 -16.51
CA GLU A 200 -15.62 21.69 -15.64
C GLU A 200 -15.07 20.48 -14.86
N LEU A 201 -14.20 19.68 -15.47
CA LEU A 201 -13.53 18.55 -14.82
C LEU A 201 -12.63 19.02 -13.68
N SER A 202 -11.84 20.08 -13.90
CA SER A 202 -10.98 20.65 -12.86
C SER A 202 -11.79 21.17 -11.67
N GLU A 203 -12.90 21.87 -11.93
CA GLU A 203 -13.83 22.33 -10.90
C GLU A 203 -14.46 21.15 -10.15
N TRP A 204 -14.91 20.12 -10.86
CA TRP A 204 -15.52 18.93 -10.27
C TRP A 204 -14.53 18.14 -9.41
N LEU A 205 -13.27 17.96 -9.86
CA LEU A 205 -12.23 17.29 -9.08
C LEU A 205 -11.93 18.03 -7.79
N ARG A 206 -11.83 19.37 -7.83
CA ARG A 206 -11.63 20.18 -6.63
C ARG A 206 -12.81 20.07 -5.65
N ALA A 207 -14.03 20.08 -6.16
CA ALA A 207 -15.23 19.94 -5.34
C ALA A 207 -15.39 18.53 -4.73
N THR A 208 -14.93 17.49 -5.44
CA THR A 208 -15.14 16.09 -5.04
C THR A 208 -14.02 15.53 -4.17
N VAL A 209 -12.77 15.85 -4.49
CA VAL A 209 -11.58 15.27 -3.86
C VAL A 209 -10.80 16.32 -3.05
N GLY A 210 -10.98 17.61 -3.35
CA GLY A 210 -10.33 18.74 -2.69
C GLY A 210 -9.33 19.48 -3.60
N ASP A 211 -8.87 20.65 -3.17
CA ASP A 211 -8.02 21.53 -3.98
C ASP A 211 -6.71 20.88 -4.44
N ALA A 212 -6.15 19.99 -3.63
CA ALA A 212 -4.97 19.20 -3.97
C ALA A 212 -5.17 18.35 -5.23
N ALA A 213 -6.39 17.86 -5.50
CA ALA A 213 -6.69 17.10 -6.70
C ALA A 213 -6.56 17.96 -7.97
N GLY A 214 -6.85 19.26 -7.88
CA GLY A 214 -6.61 20.18 -8.99
C GLY A 214 -5.13 20.31 -9.35
N VAL A 215 -4.25 20.32 -8.35
CA VAL A 215 -2.80 20.36 -8.55
C VAL A 215 -2.27 19.04 -9.11
N VAL A 216 -2.74 17.91 -8.57
CA VAL A 216 -2.39 16.57 -9.08
C VAL A 216 -2.82 16.41 -10.54
N TRP A 217 -4.04 16.84 -10.87
CA TRP A 217 -4.55 16.79 -12.23
C TRP A 217 -3.71 17.64 -13.19
N GLN A 218 -3.38 18.87 -12.79
CA GLN A 218 -2.52 19.74 -13.60
C GLN A 218 -1.10 19.15 -13.76
N ALA A 219 -0.57 18.50 -12.71
CA ALA A 219 0.70 17.77 -12.81
C ALA A 219 0.62 16.61 -13.80
N TRP A 220 -0.48 15.86 -13.83
CA TRP A 220 -0.70 14.84 -14.84
C TRP A 220 -0.76 15.41 -16.26
N GLU A 221 -1.54 16.47 -16.49
CA GLU A 221 -1.66 17.14 -17.79
C GLU A 221 -0.31 17.62 -18.33
N LEU A 222 0.57 18.10 -17.44
CA LEU A 222 1.91 18.58 -17.78
C LEU A 222 2.97 17.46 -17.86
N GLY A 223 2.61 16.21 -17.59
CA GLY A 223 3.56 15.09 -17.53
C GLY A 223 4.53 15.13 -16.34
N LEU A 224 4.15 15.84 -15.28
CA LEU A 224 4.95 16.08 -14.06
C LEU A 224 4.47 15.26 -12.85
N ALA A 225 3.49 14.37 -12.99
CA ALA A 225 2.95 13.58 -11.87
C ALA A 225 4.02 12.73 -11.16
N VAL A 226 4.94 12.09 -11.90
CA VAL A 226 6.06 11.34 -11.32
C VAL A 226 7.01 12.27 -10.55
N ARG A 227 7.28 13.47 -11.07
CA ARG A 227 8.11 14.47 -10.38
C ARG A 227 7.44 14.98 -9.11
N LEU A 228 6.13 15.20 -9.14
CA LEU A 228 5.37 15.58 -7.95
C LEU A 228 5.46 14.50 -6.88
N LEU A 229 5.29 13.22 -7.27
CA LEU A 229 5.43 12.08 -6.37
C LEU A 229 6.84 12.00 -5.72
N GLU A 230 7.91 12.27 -6.47
CA GLU A 230 9.30 12.29 -5.97
C GLU A 230 9.57 13.46 -5.00
N VAL A 231 8.82 14.55 -5.11
CA VAL A 231 8.99 15.74 -4.27
C VAL A 231 8.23 15.61 -2.93
N LEU A 232 7.14 14.85 -2.87
CA LEU A 232 6.33 14.73 -1.64
C LEU A 232 7.12 14.25 -0.41
N PRO A 233 7.99 13.23 -0.47
CA PRO A 233 8.80 12.82 0.68
C PRO A 233 9.72 13.92 1.21
N LEU A 234 10.17 14.84 0.34
CA LEU A 234 11.00 15.98 0.71
C LEU A 234 10.18 17.07 1.39
N LEU A 235 8.99 17.38 0.87
CA LEU A 235 8.06 18.31 1.52
C LEU A 235 7.64 17.81 2.91
N ALA A 236 7.36 16.50 3.03
CA ALA A 236 7.05 15.88 4.31
C ALA A 236 8.22 15.99 5.31
N ALA A 237 9.45 15.72 4.84
CA ALA A 237 10.64 15.85 5.67
C ALA A 237 10.89 17.30 6.11
N ALA A 238 10.73 18.28 5.21
CA ALA A 238 10.92 19.70 5.53
C ALA A 238 9.90 20.19 6.57
N ARG A 239 8.64 19.75 6.45
CA ARG A 239 7.60 20.04 7.45
C ARG A 239 7.93 19.43 8.81
N ALA A 240 8.50 18.23 8.85
CA ALA A 240 8.87 17.56 10.09
C ALA A 240 10.11 18.16 10.76
N ALA A 241 11.04 18.71 9.99
CA ALA A 241 12.29 19.30 10.51
C ALA A 241 12.10 20.68 11.16
N ASP A 242 11.00 21.38 10.84
CA ASP A 242 10.72 22.76 11.30
C ASP A 242 11.89 23.74 11.05
N ASP A 243 12.61 23.55 9.93
CA ASP A 243 13.76 24.37 9.54
C ASP A 243 13.36 25.31 8.39
N ALA A 244 13.20 26.60 8.72
CA ALA A 244 12.80 27.64 7.78
C ALA A 244 13.80 27.86 6.63
N PHE A 245 15.09 27.64 6.87
CA PHE A 245 16.12 27.78 5.83
C PHE A 245 16.02 26.64 4.81
N VAL A 246 15.92 25.41 5.30
CA VAL A 246 15.76 24.22 4.46
C VAL A 246 14.44 24.27 3.69
N ALA A 247 13.36 24.70 4.34
CA ALA A 247 12.07 24.92 3.69
C ALA A 247 12.16 25.99 2.58
N GLY A 248 12.88 27.09 2.82
CA GLY A 248 13.14 28.13 1.83
C GLY A 248 13.96 27.63 0.64
N GLN A 249 15.01 26.84 0.87
CA GLN A 249 15.83 26.24 -0.18
C GLN A 249 15.01 25.24 -1.01
N LEU A 250 14.22 24.39 -0.36
CA LEU A 250 13.30 23.47 -1.03
C LEU A 250 12.29 24.24 -1.88
N ALA A 251 11.68 25.30 -1.33
CA ALA A 251 10.75 26.15 -2.06
C ALA A 251 11.37 26.84 -3.28
N GLY A 252 12.66 27.17 -3.23
CA GLY A 252 13.44 27.67 -4.37
C GLY A 252 13.63 26.61 -5.46
N GLN A 253 13.88 25.36 -5.08
CA GLN A 253 14.08 24.24 -6.02
C GLN A 253 12.77 23.75 -6.65
N LEU A 254 11.62 23.89 -5.97
CA LEU A 254 10.31 23.49 -6.50
C LEU A 254 10.01 24.06 -7.88
N ALA A 255 10.42 25.30 -8.17
CA ALA A 255 10.20 25.91 -9.47
C ALA A 255 10.95 25.22 -10.61
N ALA A 256 12.14 24.67 -10.32
CA ALA A 256 12.94 23.92 -11.28
C ALA A 256 12.39 22.51 -11.51
N TRP A 257 11.93 21.84 -10.45
CA TRP A 257 11.41 20.47 -10.54
C TRP A 257 9.97 20.40 -11.06
N LEU A 258 9.16 21.41 -10.75
CA LEU A 258 7.74 21.49 -11.05
C LEU A 258 7.41 22.84 -11.71
N PRO A 259 7.88 23.07 -12.96
CA PRO A 259 7.64 24.32 -13.66
C PRO A 259 6.13 24.54 -13.81
N ASN A 260 5.69 25.78 -13.60
CA ASN A 260 4.28 26.20 -13.60
C ASN A 260 3.39 25.58 -12.51
N LEU A 261 3.95 24.82 -11.57
CA LEU A 261 3.23 24.16 -10.48
C LEU A 261 3.75 24.49 -9.09
N SER A 262 4.90 25.15 -8.96
CA SER A 262 5.51 25.45 -7.65
C SER A 262 4.57 26.22 -6.69
N ALA A 263 3.89 27.27 -7.15
CA ALA A 263 2.95 28.02 -6.33
C ALA A 263 1.67 27.21 -5.98
N PRO A 264 0.98 26.55 -6.94
CA PRO A 264 -0.12 25.65 -6.63
C PRO A 264 0.26 24.53 -5.64
N VAL A 265 1.41 23.89 -5.80
CA VAL A 265 1.89 22.83 -4.90
C VAL A 265 2.06 23.36 -3.49
N ARG A 266 2.70 24.52 -3.31
CA ARG A 266 2.85 25.14 -1.98
C ARG A 266 1.52 25.44 -1.30
N SER A 267 0.48 25.82 -2.06
CA SER A 267 -0.84 26.09 -1.46
C SER A 267 -1.55 24.84 -0.93
N VAL A 268 -1.16 23.65 -1.38
CA VAL A 268 -1.83 22.37 -1.02
C VAL A 268 -0.88 21.36 -0.37
N GLU A 269 0.39 21.73 -0.15
CA GLU A 269 1.42 20.78 0.31
C GLU A 269 1.03 20.13 1.63
N GLY A 270 0.39 20.86 2.54
CA GLY A 270 -0.06 20.34 3.83
C GLY A 270 -1.04 19.16 3.71
N VAL A 271 -1.85 19.13 2.65
CA VAL A 271 -2.78 18.02 2.35
C VAL A 271 -2.04 16.88 1.65
N LEU A 272 -1.13 17.18 0.73
CA LEU A 272 -0.39 16.17 -0.03
C LEU A 272 0.63 15.40 0.84
N VAL A 273 1.17 16.04 1.88
CA VAL A 273 2.16 15.43 2.80
C VAL A 273 1.53 14.86 4.07
N GLU A 274 0.20 14.95 4.22
CA GLU A 274 -0.50 14.22 5.27
C GLU A 274 -0.24 12.72 5.11
N GLU A 275 -0.02 12.01 6.22
CA GLU A 275 0.40 10.61 6.21
C GLU A 275 -0.50 9.71 5.37
N SER A 276 -1.83 9.87 5.51
CA SER A 276 -2.85 9.13 4.77
C SER A 276 -2.76 9.35 3.24
N SER A 277 -2.51 10.59 2.82
CA SER A 277 -2.35 10.96 1.40
C SER A 277 -1.02 10.48 0.85
N LEU A 278 0.06 10.61 1.60
CA LEU A 278 1.38 10.17 1.18
C LEU A 278 1.44 8.64 1.03
N ASP A 279 0.85 7.89 1.97
CA ASP A 279 0.77 6.43 1.90
C ASP A 279 -0.09 5.96 0.74
N ALA A 280 -1.19 6.66 0.43
CA ALA A 280 -2.02 6.35 -0.73
C ALA A 280 -1.32 6.69 -2.07
N ALA A 281 -0.39 7.66 -2.08
CA ALA A 281 0.35 8.06 -3.27
C ALA A 281 1.55 7.15 -3.58
N LEU A 282 2.25 6.69 -2.54
CA LEU A 282 3.46 5.90 -2.70
C LEU A 282 3.16 4.46 -3.16
N PRO A 283 4.01 3.85 -4.00
CA PRO A 283 3.82 2.47 -4.42
C PRO A 283 3.83 1.50 -3.23
N THR A 284 2.94 0.52 -3.25
CA THR A 284 2.90 -0.56 -2.24
C THR A 284 3.93 -1.65 -2.48
N GLU A 285 4.35 -1.83 -3.75
CA GLU A 285 5.37 -2.80 -4.13
C GLU A 285 6.78 -2.29 -3.80
N ARG A 286 7.59 -3.16 -3.19
CA ARG A 286 8.95 -2.84 -2.72
C ARG A 286 9.85 -2.22 -3.78
N GLY A 287 9.90 -2.78 -4.99
CA GLY A 287 10.79 -2.31 -6.06
C GLY A 287 10.45 -0.88 -6.50
N PRO A 288 9.21 -0.63 -6.95
CA PRO A 288 8.74 0.70 -7.31
C PRO A 288 8.83 1.74 -6.18
N LEU A 289 8.56 1.34 -4.93
CA LEU A 289 8.69 2.22 -3.77
C LEU A 289 10.14 2.67 -3.57
N LEU A 290 11.08 1.72 -3.53
CA LEU A 290 12.51 2.01 -3.41
C LEU A 290 13.00 2.93 -4.52
N ALA A 291 12.65 2.62 -5.77
CA ALA A 291 13.06 3.44 -6.90
C ALA A 291 12.55 4.89 -6.80
N THR A 292 11.33 5.09 -6.28
CA THR A 292 10.74 6.43 -6.09
C THR A 292 11.48 7.20 -4.98
N LEU A 293 11.78 6.54 -3.87
CA LEU A 293 12.48 7.15 -2.74
C LEU A 293 13.96 7.41 -3.05
N GLU A 294 14.61 6.57 -3.86
CA GLU A 294 15.96 6.80 -4.37
C GLU A 294 16.03 7.99 -5.32
N ARG A 295 15.03 8.18 -6.19
CA ARG A 295 14.93 9.39 -7.02
C ARG A 295 14.68 10.64 -6.17
N SER A 296 13.85 10.54 -5.14
CA SER A 296 13.63 11.61 -4.16
C SER A 296 14.92 11.98 -3.43
N GLN A 297 15.70 10.98 -3.03
CA GLN A 297 17.04 11.15 -2.43
C GLN A 297 18.00 11.88 -3.39
N ALA A 298 18.07 11.44 -4.64
CA ALA A 298 18.95 12.05 -5.64
C ALA A 298 18.58 13.51 -5.94
N LEU A 299 17.28 13.84 -5.97
CA LEU A 299 16.81 15.23 -6.09
C LEU A 299 17.36 16.07 -4.93
N ALA A 300 17.22 15.60 -3.70
CA ALA A 300 17.70 16.32 -2.52
C ALA A 300 19.22 16.50 -2.52
N GLU A 301 19.97 15.45 -2.87
CA GLU A 301 21.44 15.50 -2.97
C GLU A 301 21.89 16.53 -4.01
N SER A 302 21.28 16.53 -5.20
CA SER A 302 21.61 17.51 -6.25
C SER A 302 21.27 18.96 -5.85
N ALA A 303 20.30 19.14 -4.94
CA ALA A 303 19.91 20.43 -4.41
C ALA A 303 20.67 20.86 -3.13
N GLY A 304 21.59 20.04 -2.61
CA GLY A 304 22.30 20.32 -1.37
C GLY A 304 21.45 20.18 -0.09
N LEU A 305 20.37 19.38 -0.14
CA LEU A 305 19.41 19.15 0.94
C LEU A 305 19.70 17.84 1.71
N VAL A 306 20.96 17.44 1.83
CA VAL A 306 21.35 16.15 2.42
C VAL A 306 20.88 16.02 3.87
N SER A 307 20.98 17.09 4.67
CA SER A 307 20.50 17.13 6.06
C SER A 307 19.03 16.77 6.19
N LEU A 308 18.20 17.23 5.25
CA LEU A 308 16.78 16.92 5.18
C LEU A 308 16.54 15.42 4.96
N THR A 309 17.33 14.80 4.08
CA THR A 309 17.22 13.37 3.82
C THR A 309 17.60 12.53 5.03
N MET A 310 18.58 12.98 5.83
CA MET A 310 19.00 12.31 7.05
C MET A 310 17.96 12.38 8.17
N ALA A 311 17.23 13.51 8.28
CA ALA A 311 16.17 13.67 9.27
C ALA A 311 14.89 12.89 8.91
N SER A 312 14.65 12.63 7.62
CA SER A 312 13.45 11.96 7.12
C SER A 312 13.19 10.59 7.77
N GLY A 313 11.93 10.28 8.05
CA GLY A 313 11.46 8.96 8.48
C GLY A 313 11.13 8.00 7.33
N ARG A 314 11.31 8.44 6.07
CA ARG A 314 10.92 7.68 4.87
C ARG A 314 12.03 7.56 3.83
N LEU A 315 12.95 8.52 3.76
CA LEU A 315 14.00 8.52 2.74
C LEU A 315 15.16 7.58 3.07
N PRO A 316 15.89 7.06 2.06
CA PRO A 316 17.04 6.19 2.27
C PRO A 316 18.14 6.81 3.13
N GLY A 317 18.39 8.12 2.99
CA GLY A 317 19.36 8.84 3.82
C GLY A 317 19.06 8.74 5.31
N GLY A 318 17.79 8.86 5.70
CA GLY A 318 17.37 8.83 7.11
C GLY A 318 17.38 7.44 7.72
N HIS A 319 17.16 6.40 6.91
CA HIS A 319 17.40 5.02 7.33
C HIS A 319 18.89 4.77 7.58
N ARG A 320 19.77 5.20 6.66
CA ARG A 320 21.23 5.03 6.83
C ARG A 320 21.76 5.82 8.03
N ALA A 321 21.23 7.02 8.28
CA ALA A 321 21.57 7.82 9.46
C ALA A 321 21.26 7.04 10.75
N ARG A 322 20.06 6.46 10.86
CA ARG A 322 19.67 5.65 12.02
C ARG A 322 20.48 4.35 12.16
N GLU A 323 20.88 3.71 11.05
CA GLU A 323 21.84 2.60 11.11
C GLU A 323 23.18 3.04 11.69
N ARG A 324 23.68 4.21 11.26
CA ARG A 324 24.91 4.79 11.79
C ARG A 324 24.79 5.13 13.26
N ASP A 325 23.66 5.67 13.70
CA ASP A 325 23.39 5.98 15.11
C ASP A 325 23.38 4.71 15.97
N LEU A 326 22.74 3.64 15.48
CA LEU A 326 22.79 2.32 16.14
C LEU A 326 24.22 1.78 16.23
N GLY A 327 25.00 1.89 15.14
CA GLY A 327 26.41 1.51 15.12
C GLY A 327 27.25 2.33 16.10
N GLY A 328 27.04 3.65 16.14
CA GLY A 328 27.71 4.57 17.06
C GLY A 328 27.38 4.28 18.52
N ALA A 329 26.11 4.05 18.85
CA ALA A 329 25.68 3.65 20.19
C ALA A 329 26.31 2.31 20.61
N ALA A 330 26.33 1.33 19.70
CA ALA A 330 26.94 0.03 19.96
C ALA A 330 28.46 0.12 20.16
N GLN A 331 29.15 0.95 19.39
CA GLN A 331 30.58 1.18 19.56
C GLN A 331 30.88 1.92 20.88
N ALA A 332 30.10 2.95 21.21
CA ALA A 332 30.23 3.65 22.49
C ALA A 332 30.01 2.72 23.70
N PHE A 333 29.08 1.77 23.58
CA PHE A 333 28.91 0.72 24.58
C PHE A 333 30.14 -0.19 24.68
N LEU A 334 30.71 -0.64 23.56
CA LEU A 334 31.91 -1.48 23.55
C LEU A 334 33.12 -0.79 24.18
N ASP A 335 33.29 0.50 23.90
CA ASP A 335 34.42 1.28 24.43
C ASP A 335 34.33 1.40 25.96
N GLN A 336 33.12 1.48 26.50
CA GLN A 336 32.87 1.63 27.93
C GLN A 336 31.52 1.00 28.34
N PRO A 337 31.48 -0.32 28.60
CA PRO A 337 30.24 -1.03 28.88
C PRO A 337 29.52 -0.51 30.14
N SER A 338 28.26 -0.13 29.99
CA SER A 338 27.38 0.24 31.11
C SER A 338 25.91 -0.02 30.79
N PRO A 339 25.02 -0.16 31.80
CA PRO A 339 23.58 -0.29 31.59
C PRO A 339 22.98 0.89 30.81
N GLU A 340 23.45 2.12 31.08
CA GLU A 340 22.97 3.34 30.40
C GLU A 340 23.35 3.32 28.92
N ARG A 341 24.58 2.90 28.58
CA ARG A 341 24.99 2.79 27.18
C ARG A 341 24.29 1.65 26.46
N ALA A 342 24.00 0.54 27.14
CA ALA A 342 23.18 -0.53 26.56
C ALA A 342 21.74 -0.05 26.30
N ALA A 343 21.17 0.77 27.18
CA ALA A 343 19.88 1.42 26.95
C ALA A 343 19.90 2.35 25.73
N ALA A 344 20.98 3.10 25.52
CA ALA A 344 21.15 3.93 24.31
C ALA A 344 21.19 3.10 23.01
N VAL A 345 21.76 1.88 23.04
CA VAL A 345 21.68 0.95 21.89
C VAL A 345 20.24 0.53 21.61
N VAL A 346 19.45 0.25 22.66
CA VAL A 346 18.03 -0.11 22.52
C VAL A 346 17.21 1.07 21.98
N GLU A 347 17.47 2.28 22.45
CA GLU A 347 16.82 3.50 21.95
C GLU A 347 17.13 3.73 20.47
N ALA A 348 18.39 3.65 20.08
CA ALA A 348 18.81 3.79 18.67
C ALA A 348 18.18 2.72 17.78
N LEU A 349 18.05 1.47 18.27
CA LEU A 349 17.32 0.41 17.57
C LEU A 349 15.83 0.78 17.42
N GLY A 350 15.19 1.31 18.47
CA GLY A 350 13.81 1.76 18.42
C GLY A 350 13.58 2.84 17.35
N HIS A 351 14.49 3.81 17.23
CA HIS A 351 14.44 4.82 16.18
C HIS A 351 14.60 4.23 14.77
N LEU A 352 15.47 3.23 14.60
CA LEU A 352 15.63 2.52 13.33
C LEU A 352 14.38 1.71 12.96
N GLU A 353 13.81 0.95 13.91
CA GLU A 353 12.60 0.13 13.68
C GLU A 353 11.35 0.99 13.39
N ALA A 354 11.29 2.21 13.92
CA ALA A 354 10.21 3.16 13.61
C ALA A 354 10.29 3.75 12.18
N HIS A 355 11.41 3.56 11.47
CA HIS A 355 11.58 4.10 10.11
C HIS A 355 10.74 3.30 9.09
N ALA A 356 10.05 3.98 8.17
CA ALA A 356 9.15 3.33 7.21
C ALA A 356 9.85 2.25 6.37
N LEU A 357 11.11 2.49 5.99
CA LEU A 357 11.92 1.51 5.23
C LEU A 357 12.32 0.27 6.05
N ASP A 358 12.41 0.36 7.37
CA ASP A 358 12.68 -0.83 8.21
C ASP A 358 11.45 -1.76 8.24
N THR A 359 10.25 -1.16 8.25
CA THR A 359 8.97 -1.88 8.26
C THR A 359 8.68 -2.55 6.91
N HIS A 360 8.89 -1.85 5.78
CA HIS A 360 8.40 -2.29 4.47
C HIS A 360 9.41 -3.03 3.58
N LEU A 361 10.73 -2.96 3.85
CA LEU A 361 11.71 -3.23 2.80
C LEU A 361 12.80 -4.26 3.10
N ARG A 362 12.86 -4.87 4.28
CA ARG A 362 13.92 -5.86 4.57
C ARG A 362 13.33 -7.22 4.96
N PRO A 363 13.92 -8.34 4.47
CA PRO A 363 13.60 -9.68 4.96
C PRO A 363 13.77 -9.73 6.49
N ASP A 364 12.95 -10.54 7.16
CA ASP A 364 12.93 -10.67 8.62
C ASP A 364 14.32 -10.96 9.22
N ASP A 365 15.21 -11.61 8.45
CA ASP A 365 16.58 -11.93 8.86
C ASP A 365 17.43 -10.67 9.16
N HIS A 366 17.30 -9.60 8.36
CA HIS A 366 18.07 -8.37 8.59
C HIS A 366 17.60 -7.61 9.82
N ARG A 367 16.28 -7.53 10.03
CA ARG A 367 15.69 -6.95 11.25
C ARG A 367 16.12 -7.74 12.49
N THR A 368 16.11 -9.07 12.37
CA THR A 368 16.56 -9.96 13.43
C THR A 368 18.03 -9.74 13.79
N ALA A 369 18.91 -9.60 12.81
CA ALA A 369 20.31 -9.29 13.05
C ALA A 369 20.52 -7.95 13.78
N ARG A 370 19.77 -6.89 13.40
CA ARG A 370 19.81 -5.58 14.09
C ARG A 370 19.32 -5.67 15.54
N ARG A 371 18.24 -6.40 15.80
CA ARG A 371 17.77 -6.68 17.17
C ARG A 371 18.82 -7.39 18.02
N ASN A 372 19.58 -8.29 17.39
CA ASN A 372 20.64 -9.02 18.06
C ASN A 372 21.83 -8.12 18.48
N VAL A 373 22.03 -6.95 17.86
CA VAL A 373 22.99 -5.93 18.33
C VAL A 373 22.60 -5.46 19.73
N ALA A 374 21.36 -5.00 19.90
CA ALA A 374 20.86 -4.53 21.20
C ALA A 374 20.83 -5.65 22.25
N ARG A 375 20.42 -6.87 21.85
CA ARG A 375 20.36 -8.01 22.78
C ARG A 375 21.74 -8.47 23.25
N ILE A 376 22.76 -8.43 22.40
CA ILE A 376 24.15 -8.74 22.83
C ILE A 376 24.69 -7.63 23.74
N ALA A 377 24.41 -6.36 23.45
CA ALA A 377 24.80 -5.25 24.33
C ALA A 377 24.14 -5.37 25.71
N LEU A 378 22.82 -5.63 25.76
CA LEU A 378 22.11 -5.88 27.01
C LEU A 378 22.64 -7.10 27.76
N TRP A 379 22.92 -8.19 27.05
CA TRP A 379 23.52 -9.38 27.66
C TRP A 379 24.86 -9.01 28.32
N LEU A 380 25.78 -8.39 27.58
CA LEU A 380 27.08 -7.95 28.08
C LEU A 380 26.96 -7.00 29.29
N ALA A 381 26.02 -6.07 29.26
CA ALA A 381 25.82 -5.07 30.33
C ALA A 381 25.25 -5.68 31.63
N ASN A 382 24.38 -6.68 31.51
CA ASN A 382 23.72 -7.32 32.64
C ASN A 382 24.47 -8.57 33.14
N ARG A 383 25.69 -8.80 32.65
CA ARG A 383 26.53 -9.87 33.19
C ARG A 383 26.95 -9.51 34.60
N GLU A 384 26.35 -10.19 35.57
CA GLU A 384 26.93 -10.27 36.90
C GLU A 384 28.33 -10.90 36.78
N ALA A 385 29.34 -10.17 37.25
CA ALA A 385 30.68 -10.70 37.40
C ALA A 385 30.58 -12.02 38.18
N SER A 386 31.18 -13.09 37.66
CA SER A 386 31.25 -14.37 38.37
C SER A 386 31.98 -14.11 39.68
N ALA A 387 31.25 -13.99 40.79
CA ALA A 387 31.83 -13.79 42.10
C ALA A 387 32.66 -15.03 42.49
N PRO A 388 33.85 -14.86 43.10
CA PRO A 388 34.39 -15.93 43.92
C PRO A 388 34.69 -15.51 45.37
N PRO A 389 34.62 -16.44 46.37
CA PRO A 389 34.24 -17.85 46.24
C PRO A 389 33.18 -18.34 47.24
N GLY A 390 32.22 -19.12 46.72
CA GLY A 390 31.73 -20.34 47.38
C GLY A 390 32.77 -21.46 47.26
N THR A 391 32.37 -22.70 47.02
CA THR A 391 33.30 -23.81 46.76
C THR A 391 34.00 -23.69 45.39
N ARG A 392 35.18 -24.29 45.21
CA ARG A 392 35.94 -24.27 43.94
C ARG A 392 35.18 -24.84 42.74
N TRP A 393 34.17 -25.67 42.97
CA TRP A 393 33.34 -26.28 41.94
C TRP A 393 32.10 -25.45 41.57
N GLN A 394 31.73 -24.45 42.38
CA GLN A 394 30.51 -23.67 42.18
C GLN A 394 30.44 -22.98 40.80
N PRO A 395 31.53 -22.40 40.25
CA PRO A 395 31.49 -21.77 38.94
C PRO A 395 31.06 -22.71 37.81
N ALA A 396 31.35 -24.02 37.90
CA ALA A 396 30.93 -24.98 36.88
C ALA A 396 29.40 -25.09 36.82
N VAL A 397 28.75 -25.13 37.99
CA VAL A 397 27.29 -25.22 38.09
C VAL A 397 26.62 -23.92 37.64
N ASP A 398 27.16 -22.77 38.07
CA ASP A 398 26.60 -21.46 37.75
C ASP A 398 26.71 -21.13 36.26
N LEU A 399 27.87 -21.41 35.65
CA LEU A 399 28.10 -21.20 34.21
C LEU A 399 27.28 -22.17 33.35
N ALA A 400 27.10 -23.42 33.79
CA ALA A 400 26.21 -24.36 33.09
C ALA A 400 24.77 -23.88 33.08
N ARG A 401 24.28 -23.37 34.21
CA ARG A 401 22.92 -22.81 34.32
C ARG A 401 22.77 -21.59 33.41
N ARG A 402 23.70 -20.64 33.51
CA ARG A 402 23.69 -19.42 32.69
C ARG A 402 23.77 -19.74 31.19
N TYR A 403 24.58 -20.72 30.79
CA TYR A 403 24.66 -21.14 29.39
C TYR A 403 23.35 -21.76 28.88
N ALA A 404 22.68 -22.58 29.70
CA ALA A 404 21.37 -23.13 29.34
C ALA A 404 20.29 -22.05 29.24
N GLU A 405 20.30 -21.06 30.14
CA GLU A 405 19.32 -19.96 30.19
C GLU A 405 19.53 -18.93 29.06
N GLU A 406 20.78 -18.57 28.75
CA GLU A 406 21.11 -17.45 27.87
C GLU A 406 22.06 -17.83 26.71
N GLY A 407 23.00 -18.73 26.96
CA GLY A 407 24.15 -19.00 26.08
C GLY A 407 23.76 -19.48 24.68
N GLY A 408 22.76 -20.36 24.59
CA GLY A 408 22.23 -20.81 23.29
C GLY A 408 21.63 -19.69 22.44
N TYR A 409 20.98 -18.72 23.08
CA TYR A 409 20.47 -17.54 22.41
C TYR A 409 21.61 -16.62 21.94
N VAL A 410 22.63 -16.40 22.79
CA VAL A 410 23.79 -15.56 22.46
C VAL A 410 24.59 -16.13 21.28
N GLU A 411 24.79 -17.44 21.21
CA GLU A 411 25.45 -18.09 20.07
C GLU A 411 24.69 -17.88 18.77
N TRP A 412 23.36 -18.06 18.79
CA TRP A 412 22.51 -17.79 17.64
C TRP A 412 22.59 -16.31 17.23
N ALA A 413 22.50 -15.39 18.20
CA ALA A 413 22.59 -13.96 17.97
C ALA A 413 23.92 -13.57 17.31
N ARG A 414 25.03 -14.11 17.80
CA ARG A 414 26.37 -13.94 17.21
C ARG A 414 26.44 -14.45 15.77
N GLN A 415 25.88 -15.63 15.49
CA GLN A 415 25.84 -16.17 14.13
C GLN A 415 25.06 -15.24 13.18
N GLN A 416 23.94 -14.68 13.63
CA GLN A 416 23.18 -13.70 12.85
C GLN A 416 23.98 -12.41 12.61
N LEU A 417 24.72 -11.90 13.60
CA LEU A 417 25.58 -10.72 13.42
C LEU A 417 26.65 -10.96 12.34
N ARG A 418 27.25 -12.15 12.28
CA ARG A 418 28.22 -12.49 11.20
C ARG A 418 27.61 -12.45 9.81
N GLY A 419 26.32 -12.75 9.72
CA GLY A 419 25.52 -12.71 8.49
C GLY A 419 24.99 -11.33 8.10
N LEU A 420 25.17 -10.30 8.94
CA LEU A 420 24.69 -8.95 8.65
C LEU A 420 25.40 -8.37 7.42
N ARG A 421 24.63 -7.96 6.41
CA ARG A 421 25.12 -7.38 5.15
C ARG A 421 24.22 -6.24 4.71
N GLY A 422 24.76 -5.34 3.88
CA GLY A 422 23.98 -4.26 3.24
C GLY A 422 23.41 -3.21 4.21
N ALA A 423 24.07 -3.03 5.36
CA ALA A 423 23.85 -1.99 6.35
C ALA A 423 24.97 -0.93 6.27
N ASP A 424 24.79 0.23 6.93
CA ASP A 424 25.83 1.24 7.09
C ASP A 424 27.12 0.66 7.72
N GLU A 425 28.27 1.19 7.32
CA GLU A 425 29.60 0.70 7.73
C GLU A 425 29.81 0.77 9.24
N ALA A 426 29.30 1.80 9.90
CA ALA A 426 29.39 1.94 11.35
C ALA A 426 28.68 0.79 12.07
N LEU A 427 27.50 0.40 11.57
CA LEU A 427 26.74 -0.72 12.11
C LEU A 427 27.42 -2.06 11.85
N LEU A 428 27.95 -2.27 10.64
CA LEU A 428 28.69 -3.49 10.30
C LEU A 428 29.94 -3.66 11.18
N SER A 429 30.69 -2.58 11.40
CA SER A 429 31.87 -2.57 12.27
C SER A 429 31.49 -2.88 13.72
N ALA A 430 30.52 -2.16 14.27
CA ALA A 430 30.07 -2.37 15.65
C ALA A 430 29.49 -3.79 15.87
N ALA A 431 28.72 -4.32 14.92
CA ALA A 431 28.20 -5.69 14.99
C ALA A 431 29.34 -6.73 15.01
N ARG A 432 30.40 -6.53 14.22
CA ARG A 432 31.59 -7.40 14.25
C ARG A 432 32.30 -7.32 15.59
N ASN A 433 32.48 -6.13 16.14
CA ASN A 433 33.15 -5.94 17.42
C ASN A 433 32.34 -6.53 18.58
N LEU A 434 31.01 -6.37 18.59
CA LEU A 434 30.12 -7.02 19.55
C LEU A 434 30.19 -8.55 19.46
N GLU A 435 30.24 -9.10 18.25
CA GLU A 435 30.39 -10.54 18.07
C GLU A 435 31.70 -11.06 18.65
N LEU A 436 32.80 -10.34 18.42
CA LEU A 436 34.13 -10.68 18.93
C LEU A 436 34.21 -10.55 20.45
N GLU A 437 33.61 -9.51 21.02
CA GLU A 437 33.61 -9.31 22.48
C GLU A 437 32.76 -10.37 23.17
N ALA A 438 31.57 -10.68 22.62
CA ALA A 438 30.76 -11.79 23.12
C ALA A 438 31.50 -13.14 22.99
N ALA A 439 32.27 -13.34 21.92
CA ALA A 439 33.13 -14.52 21.76
C ALA A 439 34.26 -14.58 22.79
N ARG A 440 34.86 -13.45 23.13
CA ARG A 440 35.92 -13.34 24.14
C ARG A 440 35.37 -13.72 25.51
N VAL A 441 34.25 -13.11 25.89
CA VAL A 441 33.56 -13.38 27.16
C VAL A 441 33.13 -14.85 27.28
N GLN A 442 32.54 -15.44 26.23
CA GLN A 442 32.19 -16.87 26.25
C GLN A 442 33.40 -17.78 26.35
N ARG A 443 34.55 -17.43 25.74
CA ARG A 443 35.79 -18.21 25.90
C ARG A 443 36.34 -18.14 27.32
N ASP A 444 36.24 -16.98 27.98
CA ASP A 444 36.60 -16.83 29.38
C ASP A 444 35.70 -17.70 30.27
N ASP A 445 34.38 -17.65 30.04
CA ASP A 445 33.42 -18.52 30.73
C ASP A 445 33.73 -20.01 30.51
N HIS A 446 34.02 -20.43 29.28
CA HIS A 446 34.34 -21.83 28.98
C HIS A 446 35.61 -22.30 29.70
N ARG A 447 36.62 -21.43 29.81
CA ARG A 447 37.86 -21.74 30.55
C ARG A 447 37.59 -21.85 32.05
N THR A 448 36.87 -20.90 32.64
CA THR A 448 36.48 -20.96 34.06
C THR A 448 35.60 -22.18 34.35
N PHE A 449 34.66 -22.49 33.45
CA PHE A 449 33.84 -23.70 33.55
C PHE A 449 34.72 -24.95 33.52
N ALA A 450 35.64 -25.08 32.57
CA ALA A 450 36.50 -26.26 32.45
C ALA A 450 37.37 -26.49 33.69
N GLU A 451 37.96 -25.43 34.25
CA GLU A 451 38.75 -25.49 35.48
C GLU A 451 37.89 -25.90 36.69
N ALA A 452 36.72 -25.28 36.87
CA ALA A 452 35.81 -25.59 37.97
C ALA A 452 35.13 -26.95 37.82
N TYR A 453 34.95 -27.43 36.58
CA TYR A 453 34.30 -28.71 36.30
C TYR A 453 35.11 -29.89 36.82
N VAL A 454 36.46 -29.82 36.74
CA VAL A 454 37.33 -30.81 37.37
C VAL A 454 37.10 -30.86 38.88
N SER A 455 37.07 -29.70 39.54
CA SER A 455 36.79 -29.61 40.99
C SER A 455 35.39 -30.13 41.33
N TRP A 456 34.39 -29.96 40.45
CA TRP A 456 33.04 -30.47 40.64
C TRP A 456 32.99 -31.99 40.59
N VAL A 457 33.72 -32.61 39.66
CA VAL A 457 33.85 -34.07 39.56
C VAL A 457 34.60 -34.63 40.78
N GLU A 458 35.73 -34.03 41.18
CA GLU A 458 36.52 -34.46 42.34
C GLU A 458 35.73 -34.35 43.65
N ALA A 459 34.88 -33.35 43.80
CA ALA A 459 34.00 -33.18 44.95
C ALA A 459 32.80 -34.14 44.97
N GLY A 460 32.72 -35.09 44.03
CA GLY A 460 31.61 -36.05 43.95
C GLY A 460 30.30 -35.45 43.42
N LYS A 461 30.37 -34.37 42.62
CA LYS A 461 29.23 -33.72 41.95
C LYS A 461 28.13 -33.26 42.93
N PRO A 462 28.46 -32.47 43.96
CA PRO A 462 27.65 -32.30 45.17
C PRO A 462 26.41 -31.38 45.03
N SER A 463 26.01 -30.99 43.82
CA SER A 463 24.95 -29.99 43.61
C SER A 463 23.80 -30.54 42.77
N GLY A 464 22.57 -30.35 43.25
CA GLY A 464 21.36 -30.65 42.48
C GLY A 464 21.00 -29.60 41.42
N ALA A 465 21.76 -28.50 41.34
CA ALA A 465 21.55 -27.43 40.37
C ALA A 465 22.18 -27.69 38.99
N ALA A 466 22.99 -28.75 38.87
CA ALA A 466 23.38 -29.36 37.60
C ALA A 466 23.24 -30.88 37.72
N THR A 467 22.79 -31.55 36.68
CA THR A 467 22.60 -33.02 36.71
C THR A 467 23.70 -33.71 35.89
N PRO A 468 24.46 -34.65 36.45
CA PRO A 468 25.36 -35.49 35.67
C PRO A 468 24.56 -36.32 34.64
N ILE A 469 25.07 -36.50 33.43
CA ILE A 469 24.36 -37.21 32.37
C ILE A 469 24.01 -38.67 32.75
N GLU A 470 24.87 -39.33 33.53
CA GLU A 470 24.66 -40.68 34.07
C GLU A 470 23.48 -40.75 35.04
N ASP A 471 23.14 -39.63 35.67
CA ASP A 471 22.04 -39.52 36.61
C ASP A 471 20.74 -39.02 35.96
N LEU A 472 20.80 -38.53 34.70
CA LEU A 472 19.63 -38.02 33.97
C LEU A 472 18.48 -39.04 33.95
N GLY A 473 18.81 -40.32 33.71
CA GLY A 473 17.82 -41.40 33.69
C GLY A 473 17.07 -41.53 35.01
N LYS A 474 17.83 -41.60 36.12
CA LYS A 474 17.29 -41.80 37.47
C LYS A 474 16.57 -40.56 38.01
N GLN A 475 17.12 -39.37 37.77
CA GLN A 475 16.66 -38.13 38.39
C GLN A 475 15.59 -37.39 37.56
N VAL A 476 15.49 -37.64 36.25
CA VAL A 476 14.58 -36.92 35.35
C VAL A 476 13.69 -37.88 34.55
N LEU A 477 14.27 -38.79 33.77
CA LEU A 477 13.49 -39.60 32.81
C LEU A 477 12.51 -40.54 33.51
N VAL A 478 12.99 -41.30 34.52
CA VAL A 478 12.15 -42.24 35.28
C VAL A 478 11.05 -41.52 36.07
N PRO A 479 11.34 -40.46 36.86
CA PRO A 479 10.29 -39.70 37.55
C PRO A 479 9.28 -39.07 36.59
N PHE A 480 9.71 -38.55 35.44
CA PHE A 480 8.80 -38.00 34.44
C PHE A 480 7.81 -39.06 33.95
N LEU A 481 8.30 -40.24 33.53
CA LEU A 481 7.49 -41.33 32.99
C LEU A 481 6.57 -41.98 34.03
N LYS A 482 6.95 -41.98 35.32
CA LYS A 482 6.09 -42.45 36.42
C LYS A 482 4.85 -41.59 36.65
N GLY A 483 4.81 -40.37 36.12
CA GLY A 483 3.68 -39.43 36.30
C GLY A 483 2.43 -39.71 35.45
N GLY A 484 2.28 -40.92 34.90
CA GLY A 484 1.04 -41.42 34.29
C GLY A 484 1.11 -41.71 32.78
N ASP A 485 0.18 -42.54 32.30
CA ASP A 485 0.16 -43.16 30.95
C ASP A 485 0.10 -42.18 29.76
N ARG A 486 -0.21 -40.90 30.04
CA ARG A 486 -0.26 -39.84 29.02
C ARG A 486 1.09 -39.17 28.77
N ARG A 487 2.11 -39.42 29.61
CA ARG A 487 3.44 -38.84 29.44
C ARG A 487 4.28 -39.69 28.50
N ARG A 488 4.59 -39.15 27.32
CA ARG A 488 5.51 -39.74 26.35
C ARG A 488 6.74 -38.86 26.25
N LEU A 489 7.91 -39.47 26.17
CA LEU A 489 9.18 -38.76 26.06
C LEU A 489 9.90 -39.18 24.79
N LEU A 490 10.30 -38.19 24.00
CA LEU A 490 11.26 -38.35 22.90
C LEU A 490 12.57 -37.74 23.36
N VAL A 491 13.61 -38.58 23.47
CA VAL A 491 14.97 -38.13 23.76
C VAL A 491 15.70 -38.01 22.43
N VAL A 492 16.12 -36.78 22.10
CA VAL A 492 16.94 -36.51 20.92
C VAL A 492 18.37 -36.30 21.39
N LEU A 493 19.23 -37.29 21.14
CA LEU A 493 20.66 -37.15 21.37
C LEU A 493 21.30 -36.47 20.16
N MET A 494 21.93 -35.32 20.38
CA MET A 494 22.64 -34.59 19.34
C MET A 494 24.11 -34.49 19.76
N ASP A 495 24.95 -35.26 19.10
CA ASP A 495 26.40 -35.25 19.31
C ASP A 495 27.06 -34.16 18.44
N GLY A 496 28.04 -33.44 19.00
CA GLY A 496 28.81 -32.41 18.30
C GLY A 496 28.06 -31.16 17.83
N MET A 497 26.83 -30.93 18.31
CA MET A 497 25.97 -29.82 17.87
C MET A 497 25.98 -28.67 18.88
N SER A 498 25.95 -27.42 18.40
CA SER A 498 25.82 -26.25 19.28
C SER A 498 24.42 -26.19 19.92
N HIS A 499 24.32 -25.61 21.11
CA HIS A 499 23.04 -25.42 21.78
C HIS A 499 22.10 -24.52 20.94
N ALA A 500 22.63 -23.57 20.16
CA ALA A 500 21.84 -22.77 19.22
C ALA A 500 21.11 -23.63 18.17
N ALA A 501 21.79 -24.62 17.57
CA ALA A 501 21.17 -25.53 16.61
C ALA A 501 20.16 -26.47 17.28
N ALA A 502 20.43 -26.90 18.52
CA ALA A 502 19.47 -27.66 19.34
C ALA A 502 18.15 -26.90 19.55
N VAL A 503 18.23 -25.60 19.88
CA VAL A 503 17.04 -24.74 20.06
C VAL A 503 16.26 -24.62 18.76
N GLN A 504 16.91 -24.48 17.61
CA GLN A 504 16.21 -24.43 16.31
C GLN A 504 15.45 -25.72 16.00
N VAL A 505 16.04 -26.88 16.29
CA VAL A 505 15.38 -28.17 16.16
C VAL A 505 14.16 -28.25 17.08
N LEU A 506 14.28 -27.84 18.34
CA LEU A 506 13.17 -27.80 19.30
C LEU A 506 12.03 -26.89 18.83
N THR A 507 12.33 -25.70 18.32
CA THR A 507 11.33 -24.78 17.76
C THR A 507 10.59 -25.41 16.59
N ARG A 508 11.31 -26.06 15.66
CA ARG A 508 10.70 -26.77 14.52
C ARG A 508 9.82 -27.94 14.97
N LEU A 509 10.28 -28.74 15.94
CA LEU A 509 9.49 -29.85 16.51
C LEU A 509 8.20 -29.33 17.19
N SER A 510 8.29 -28.20 17.90
CA SER A 510 7.13 -27.55 18.54
C SER A 510 6.09 -27.05 17.53
N SER A 511 6.54 -26.54 16.39
CA SER A 511 5.67 -26.04 15.32
C SER A 511 4.83 -27.16 14.66
N ALA A 512 5.30 -28.40 14.71
CA ALA A 512 4.56 -29.57 14.23
C ALA A 512 3.45 -30.04 15.18
N ARG A 513 3.23 -29.36 16.32
CA ARG A 513 2.17 -29.59 17.34
C ARG A 513 2.09 -31.02 17.91
N ARG A 514 3.10 -31.86 17.69
CA ARG A 514 3.15 -33.24 18.21
C ARG A 514 4.17 -33.44 19.33
N TRP A 515 5.22 -32.63 19.35
CA TRP A 515 6.32 -32.72 20.30
C TRP A 515 6.66 -31.33 20.77
N GLY A 516 7.03 -31.17 22.04
CA GLY A 516 7.43 -29.89 22.60
C GLY A 516 8.51 -30.09 23.66
N PRO A 517 9.22 -29.01 24.05
CA PRO A 517 10.17 -29.08 25.14
C PRO A 517 9.46 -29.55 26.41
N ILE A 518 10.16 -30.34 27.23
CA ILE A 518 9.65 -30.82 28.50
C ILE A 518 9.37 -29.63 29.43
N ALA A 519 8.09 -29.41 29.75
CA ALA A 519 7.64 -28.36 30.67
C ALA A 519 7.46 -28.87 32.12
N TRP A 520 7.90 -30.09 32.40
CA TRP A 520 7.83 -30.71 33.72
C TRP A 520 8.99 -30.25 34.59
N ARG A 521 8.69 -29.93 35.86
CA ARG A 521 9.67 -29.54 36.88
C ARG A 521 9.94 -30.70 37.82
N ARG A 522 11.22 -30.97 38.08
CA ARG A 522 11.66 -31.94 39.09
C ARG A 522 11.34 -31.40 40.49
N ASP A 523 10.94 -32.27 41.40
CA ASP A 523 10.79 -31.92 42.81
C ASP A 523 12.11 -31.35 43.37
N GLY A 524 12.01 -30.24 44.11
CA GLY A 524 13.15 -29.52 44.67
C GLY A 524 13.96 -28.67 43.69
N TRP A 525 13.56 -28.57 42.41
CA TRP A 525 14.19 -27.66 41.43
C TRP A 525 13.42 -26.34 41.29
N HIS A 526 14.12 -25.23 41.50
CA HIS A 526 13.54 -23.88 41.48
C HIS A 526 14.19 -22.93 40.45
N GLY A 527 14.95 -23.45 39.48
CA GLY A 527 15.55 -22.62 38.43
C GLY A 527 14.56 -22.10 37.40
N VAL A 528 15.01 -21.18 36.54
CA VAL A 528 14.14 -20.53 35.54
C VAL A 528 13.62 -21.56 34.54
N LEU A 529 14.51 -22.39 33.99
CA LEU A 529 14.15 -23.49 33.09
C LEU A 529 13.48 -24.66 33.83
N PRO A 530 12.62 -25.46 33.18
CA PRO A 530 11.92 -26.58 33.83
C PRO A 530 12.85 -27.67 34.39
N LEU A 531 14.02 -27.84 33.79
CA LEU A 531 15.03 -28.81 34.20
C LEU A 531 16.38 -28.13 34.47
N PRO A 532 17.19 -28.67 35.40
CA PRO A 532 18.58 -28.25 35.56
C PRO A 532 19.42 -28.59 34.31
N PRO A 533 20.49 -27.85 34.03
CA PRO A 533 21.44 -28.19 32.98
C PRO A 533 22.01 -29.59 33.22
N VAL A 534 22.13 -30.36 32.13
CA VAL A 534 22.74 -31.69 32.16
C VAL A 534 24.18 -31.58 31.69
N LEU A 535 25.11 -32.03 32.52
CA LEU A 535 26.53 -32.02 32.22
C LEU A 535 26.98 -33.40 31.77
N ALA A 536 27.43 -33.50 30.53
CA ALA A 536 28.06 -34.71 30.01
C ALA A 536 29.35 -34.98 30.79
N VAL A 537 29.70 -36.27 30.97
CA VAL A 537 30.98 -36.63 31.56
C VAL A 537 32.07 -36.49 30.48
N ALA A 538 33.12 -35.72 30.77
CA ALA A 538 34.27 -35.67 29.88
C ALA A 538 34.92 -37.06 29.82
N PRO A 539 35.17 -37.63 28.63
CA PRO A 539 35.78 -38.96 28.50
C PRO A 539 37.09 -39.08 29.29
N THR A 540 37.91 -38.03 29.28
CA THR A 540 39.21 -37.93 29.97
C THR A 540 39.14 -37.91 31.50
N LEU A 541 37.95 -37.77 32.08
CA LEU A 541 37.70 -37.74 33.52
C LEU A 541 36.95 -38.98 34.02
N THR A 542 36.69 -39.96 33.16
CA THR A 542 36.11 -41.24 33.55
C THR A 542 37.17 -42.26 33.92
N GLU A 543 36.92 -43.08 34.95
CA GLU A 543 37.74 -44.27 35.26
C GLU A 543 37.83 -45.23 34.06
N ILE A 544 36.80 -45.26 33.22
CA ILE A 544 36.68 -46.16 32.05
C ILE A 544 37.66 -45.80 30.92
N SER A 545 38.11 -44.53 30.82
CA SER A 545 39.13 -44.13 29.84
C SER A 545 40.55 -44.06 30.41
N ARG A 546 40.76 -44.38 31.69
CA ARG A 546 42.08 -44.58 32.31
C ARG A 546 42.50 -46.05 32.40
N GLY A 547 41.64 -46.96 31.93
CA GLY A 547 41.87 -48.42 31.89
C GLY A 547 42.61 -48.86 30.65
#